data_AF-F9PKP5-F1
#
_entry.id   AF-F9PKP5-F1
#
_cell.length_a   1.000
_cell.length_b   1.000
_cell.length_c   1.000
_cell.angle_alpha   90.00
_cell.angle_beta   90.00
_cell.angle_gamma   90.00
#
_symmetry.space_group_name_H-M   'P 1'
#
loop_
_entity.id
_entity.type
_entity.pdbx_description
1 polymer ?
#
loop_
_entity_poly.entity_id
_entity_poly.type
_entity_poly.pdbx_seq_one_letter_code
_entity_poly.pdbx_strand_id
1 'polypeptide(L)' 'MTERYELINREEGHYPTSSMCRWAGVSRSVYYSWRDRPESITRAKRKELSIIIKDVFKDS' A
#
# COMPACT_ATOMS: atom_id res chain seq x y z
N MET A 1 1.15 2.44 12.00
CA MET A 1 2.26 3.09 11.23
C MET A 1 1.83 3.37 9.79
N THR A 2 1.06 2.48 9.18
CA THR A 2 0.51 2.59 7.82
C THR A 2 -0.42 3.79 7.63
N GLU A 3 -1.27 4.13 8.59
CA GLU A 3 -2.29 5.20 8.45
C GLU A 3 -1.70 6.56 8.03
N ARG A 4 -0.55 6.96 8.60
CA ARG A 4 0.13 8.21 8.22
C ARG A 4 0.63 8.15 6.78
N TYR A 5 1.17 7.02 6.36
CA TYR A 5 1.65 6.83 5.00
C TYR A 5 0.51 6.73 3.98
N GLU A 6 -0.59 6.09 4.37
CA GLU A 6 -1.82 5.99 3.56
C GLU A 6 -2.45 7.37 3.33
N LEU A 7 -2.50 8.21 4.36
CA LEU A 7 -2.94 9.60 4.23
C LEU A 7 -2.04 10.39 3.25
N ILE A 8 -0.72 10.30 3.42
CA ILE A 8 0.25 10.98 2.53
C ILE A 8 0.09 10.51 1.09
N ASN A 9 -0.08 9.20 0.86
CA ASN A 9 -0.24 8.62 -0.47
C ASN A 9 -1.59 8.99 -1.11
N ARG A 10 -2.66 9.14 -0.31
CA ARG A 10 -3.96 9.59 -0.79
C ARG A 10 -3.94 11.05 -1.25
N GLU A 11 -3.24 11.91 -0.51
CA GLU A 11 -3.15 13.35 -0.79
C GLU A 11 -1.99 13.71 -1.73
N GLU A 12 -1.33 12.71 -2.31
CA GLU A 12 -0.27 12.91 -3.29
C GLU A 12 -0.83 13.58 -4.56
N GLY A 13 -0.30 14.75 -4.90
CA GLY A 13 -0.80 15.60 -5.99
C GLY A 13 -1.56 16.83 -5.53
N HIS A 14 -2.10 16.84 -4.30
CA HIS A 14 -2.70 18.03 -3.69
C HIS A 14 -1.67 18.85 -2.90
N TYR A 15 -0.75 18.17 -2.22
CA TYR A 15 0.28 18.80 -1.41
C TYR A 15 1.67 18.22 -1.73
N PRO A 16 2.76 19.00 -1.54
CA PRO A 16 4.10 18.46 -1.64
C PRO A 16 4.34 17.36 -0.58
N THR A 17 4.81 16.18 -1.00
CA THR A 17 5.11 15.04 -0.12
C THR A 17 6.07 15.41 1.01
N SER A 18 7.03 16.30 0.77
CA SER A 18 7.96 16.80 1.79
C SER A 18 7.25 17.50 2.95
N SER A 19 6.25 18.33 2.65
CA SER A 19 5.43 19.01 3.65
C SER A 19 4.59 18.02 4.44
N MET A 20 3.93 17.10 3.76
CA MET A 20 3.10 16.08 4.43
C MET A 20 3.92 15.15 5.32
N CYS A 21 5.10 14.71 4.87
CA CYS A 21 6.02 13.93 5.71
C CYS A 21 6.45 14.70 6.97
N ARG A 22 6.73 16.01 6.84
CA ARG A 22 7.08 16.87 7.97
C ARG A 22 5.91 17.02 8.95
N TRP A 23 4.69 17.25 8.46
CA TRP A 23 3.49 17.39 9.30
C TRP A 23 3.14 16.07 10.01
N ALA A 24 3.27 14.94 9.32
CA ALA A 24 3.01 13.63 9.87
C ALA A 24 4.15 13.09 10.76
N GLY A 25 5.30 13.78 10.83
CA GLY A 25 6.45 13.36 11.61
C GLY A 25 7.11 12.07 11.11
N VAL A 26 7.10 11.83 9.79
CA VAL A 26 7.70 10.64 9.16
C VAL A 26 8.88 10.99 8.27
N SER A 27 9.80 10.05 8.11
CA SER A 27 10.90 10.22 7.15
C SER A 27 10.39 10.02 5.72
N ARG A 28 10.83 10.90 4.81
CA ARG A 28 10.59 10.77 3.36
C ARG A 28 11.15 9.45 2.82
N SER A 29 12.35 9.05 3.25
CA SER A 29 12.96 7.80 2.77
C SER A 29 12.13 6.59 3.20
N VAL A 30 11.60 6.59 4.42
CA VAL A 30 10.75 5.51 4.92
C VAL A 30 9.38 5.51 4.24
N TYR A 31 8.83 6.70 3.91
CA TYR A 31 7.62 6.80 3.09
C TYR A 31 7.80 6.15 1.72
N TYR A 32 8.84 6.52 0.97
CA TYR A 32 9.10 5.89 -0.33
C TYR A 32 9.39 4.40 -0.20
N SER A 33 10.21 3.98 0.77
CA SER A 33 10.40 2.55 1.06
C SER A 33 9.12 1.82 1.45
N TRP A 34 8.13 2.49 2.02
CA TRP A 34 6.83 1.90 2.32
C TRP A 34 5.93 1.86 1.07
N ARG A 35 5.93 2.92 0.26
CA ARG A 35 5.15 3.05 -0.98
C ARG A 35 5.62 2.07 -2.05
N ASP A 36 6.94 1.96 -2.19
CA ASP A 36 7.60 1.12 -3.19
C ASP A 36 7.74 -0.32 -2.71
N ARG A 37 7.15 -0.69 -1.56
CA ARG A 37 7.16 -2.09 -1.12
C ARG A 37 6.47 -2.91 -2.20
N PRO A 38 7.20 -3.82 -2.87
CA PRO A 38 6.55 -4.78 -3.74
C PRO A 38 5.56 -5.57 -2.90
N GLU A 39 4.42 -5.92 -3.49
CA GLU A 39 3.57 -6.93 -2.86
C GLU A 39 4.45 -8.14 -2.56
N SER A 40 4.49 -8.55 -1.30
CA SER A 40 5.31 -9.70 -0.94
C SER A 40 4.90 -10.88 -1.81
N ILE A 41 5.87 -11.67 -2.25
CA ILE A 41 5.61 -12.86 -3.10
C ILE A 41 4.51 -13.72 -2.47
N THR A 42 4.46 -13.82 -1.14
CA THR A 42 3.40 -14.48 -0.39
C THR A 42 2.02 -13.83 -0.56
N ARG A 43 1.92 -12.50 -0.54
CA ARG A 43 0.65 -11.78 -0.73
C ARG A 43 0.16 -11.90 -2.17
N ALA A 44 1.06 -11.84 -3.14
CA ALA A 44 0.74 -12.09 -4.55
C ALA A 44 0.20 -13.51 -4.76
N LYS A 45 0.92 -14.52 -4.27
CA LYS A 45 0.47 -15.93 -4.29
C LYS A 45 -0.87 -16.13 -3.59
N ARG A 46 -1.10 -15.46 -2.46
CA ARG A 46 -2.38 -15.56 -1.73
C ARG A 46 -3.54 -14.91 -2.51
N LYS A 47 -3.30 -13.80 -3.21
CA LYS A 47 -4.28 -13.20 -4.12
C LYS A 47 -4.63 -14.14 -5.27
N GLU A 48 -3.63 -14.73 -5.92
CA GLU A 48 -3.81 -15.72 -6.98
C GLU A 48 -4.65 -16.92 -6.50
N LEU A 49 -4.27 -17.52 -5.37
CA LEU A 49 -5.04 -18.60 -4.75
C LEU A 49 -6.48 -18.19 -4.43
N SER A 50 -6.70 -16.96 -3.95
CA SER A 50 -8.05 -16.47 -3.65
C SER A 50 -8.93 -16.30 -4.89
N ILE A 51 -8.32 -15.98 -6.05
CA ILE A 51 -9.03 -15.90 -7.32
C ILE A 51 -9.45 -17.31 -7.74
N ILE A 52 -8.52 -18.27 -7.68
CA ILE A 52 -8.78 -19.68 -8.02
C ILE A 52 -9.88 -20.27 -7.13
N ILE A 53 -9.83 -20.03 -5.81
CA ILE A 53 -10.88 -20.49 -4.89
C ILE A 53 -12.23 -19.89 -5.29
N LYS A 54 -12.32 -18.58 -5.48
CA LYS A 54 -13.59 -17.93 -5.88
C LYS A 54 -14.14 -18.46 -7.20
N ASP A 55 -13.26 -18.84 -8.13
CA ASP A 55 -13.64 -19.42 -9.40
C ASP A 55 -14.20 -20.85 -9.23
N VAL A 56 -13.50 -21.71 -8.49
CA VAL A 56 -13.94 -23.08 -8.19
C VAL A 56 -15.29 -23.11 -7.46
N PHE A 57 -15.54 -22.18 -6.55
CA PHE A 57 -16.77 -22.13 -5.76
C PHE A 57 -17.87 -21.25 -6.38
N LYS A 58 -17.75 -20.84 -7.64
CA LYS A 58 -18.74 -19.96 -8.28
C LYS A 58 -20.00 -20.69 -8.78
N ASP A 59 -19.89 -22.00 -9.00
CA ASP A 59 -20.93 -22.85 -9.59
C ASP A 59 -21.48 -23.92 -8.60
N SER A 60 -21.28 -23.75 -7.29
CA SER A 60 -21.87 -24.60 -6.23
C SER A 60 -22.99 -23.92 -5.47
#